data_AF-A0A0B3A986-F1
#
_entry.id   AF-A0A0B3A986-F1
#
_cell.length_a   1.000
_cell.length_b   1.000
_cell.length_c   1.000
_cell.angle_alpha   90.00
_cell.angle_beta   90.00
_cell.angle_gamma   90.00
#
_symmetry.space_group_name_H-M   'P 1'
#
loop_
_entity.id
_entity.type
_entity.pdbx_description
1 polymer ?
#
loop_
_entity_poly.entity_id
_entity_poly.type
_entity_poly.pdbx_seq_one_letter_code
_entity_poly.pdbx_strand_id
1 'polypeptide(L)'
;MDRRKFLEMVPPAAVGIVLGGVSAWLITEPGRRTIRDQNQLYRAKIDTLSWQNQNLEDRLSGLILQHEAEKAEFERALQELEEKYSGLMAHIREDGLEIDYNKHPFRTQIKKYEPFLDDALKKYSSIYPVSKLLMLCLVEAESGFGSHNFSLAGAAYDWQLIPETARDMGLHVETTDNYEKGLDYRAKRRSQSSVLASTRNELRGFIQRFSDGEEFRTVGDFLEHLDERYSQANVNRAKYLFGELDNQQLYYAILQDKERGYMSLYKADMIEIDKLPEAEVLKKDERKNLKLATDAAVHYMAYLMKKAEGNPLRALSMYNAGPGNVQIMPYTETVGYIDKIFHKYHQYKKILAGKGSLPTELAPPNANK
;
A
#
# COMPACT_ATOMS: atom_id res chain seq x y z
N MET A 1 27.29 -52.52 4.58
CA MET A 1 27.62 -51.14 4.16
C MET A 1 26.87 -50.21 5.11
N ASP A 2 27.59 -49.58 6.04
CA ASP A 2 27.05 -48.93 7.24
C ASP A 2 26.55 -47.50 6.94
N ARG A 3 25.32 -47.16 7.38
CA ARG A 3 24.67 -45.85 7.20
C ARG A 3 25.27 -44.74 8.08
N ARG A 4 26.30 -45.05 8.87
CA ARG A 4 26.97 -44.11 9.79
C ARG A 4 27.90 -43.08 9.14
N LYS A 5 28.21 -43.17 7.84
CA LYS A 5 29.19 -42.27 7.18
C LYS A 5 28.61 -41.06 6.44
N PHE A 6 27.30 -40.79 6.49
CA PHE A 6 26.70 -39.64 5.79
C PHE A 6 26.41 -38.43 6.70
N LEU A 7 26.60 -38.55 8.01
CA LEU A 7 26.27 -37.51 9.00
C LEU A 7 27.49 -36.71 9.51
N GLU A 8 28.70 -36.96 9.00
CA GLU A 8 29.93 -36.29 9.45
C GLU A 8 30.43 -35.18 8.49
N MET A 9 29.61 -34.70 7.54
CA MET A 9 30.02 -33.65 6.59
C MET A 9 29.12 -32.39 6.60
N VAL A 10 28.63 -31.96 7.77
CA VAL A 10 27.95 -30.66 7.91
C VAL A 10 28.52 -29.91 9.13
N PRO A 11 29.11 -28.72 8.97
CA PRO A 11 29.63 -27.94 10.10
C PRO A 11 28.47 -27.38 10.97
N PRO A 12 28.67 -27.25 12.30
CA PRO A 12 27.61 -26.96 13.25
C PRO A 12 27.33 -25.46 13.36
N ALA A 13 26.55 -24.90 12.43
CA ALA A 13 25.97 -23.56 12.57
C ALA A 13 24.84 -23.30 11.56
N ALA A 14 23.81 -24.14 11.53
CA ALA A 14 22.52 -23.82 10.89
C ALA A 14 21.51 -24.92 11.20
N VAL A 15 20.23 -24.55 11.31
CA VAL A 15 19.05 -25.38 11.60
C VAL A 15 18.85 -25.60 13.12
N GLY A 16 17.79 -25.13 13.77
CA GLY A 16 16.57 -24.47 13.32
C GLY A 16 15.60 -24.49 14.50
N ILE A 17 15.33 -23.33 15.09
CA ILE A 17 14.30 -23.13 16.11
C ILE A 17 12.95 -23.11 15.39
N VAL A 18 12.39 -24.29 15.12
CA VAL A 18 10.96 -24.50 14.85
C VAL A 18 10.65 -25.91 15.38
N LEU A 19 9.52 -26.08 16.08
CA LEU A 19 9.03 -27.25 16.82
C LEU A 19 9.13 -27.14 18.35
N GLY A 20 8.70 -26.01 18.90
CA GLY A 20 8.20 -25.94 20.28
C GLY A 20 6.69 -26.14 20.28
N GLY A 21 6.22 -27.33 20.62
CA GLY A 21 4.80 -27.60 20.85
C GLY A 21 4.23 -28.79 20.10
N VAL A 22 4.85 -29.97 20.21
CA VAL A 22 4.25 -31.27 20.62
C VAL A 22 5.44 -32.24 20.66
N SER A 23 6.29 -32.13 21.69
CA SER A 23 7.51 -32.97 21.80
C SER A 23 7.69 -33.49 23.23
N ALA A 24 6.60 -34.00 23.80
CA ALA A 24 6.67 -34.92 24.92
C ALA A 24 5.35 -35.68 24.97
N TRP A 25 5.24 -36.81 24.29
CA TRP A 25 4.52 -38.00 24.77
C TRP A 25 4.85 -39.18 23.84
N LEU A 26 5.60 -40.14 24.41
CA LEU A 26 5.71 -41.56 24.04
C LEU A 26 6.74 -41.96 22.97
N ILE A 27 7.98 -42.18 23.43
CA ILE A 27 8.72 -43.38 23.04
C ILE A 27 8.35 -44.47 24.07
N THR A 28 7.37 -45.30 23.74
CA THR A 28 7.22 -46.65 24.31
C THR A 28 6.85 -47.62 23.18
N GLU A 29 7.31 -48.86 23.33
CA GLU A 29 7.51 -49.93 22.34
C GLU A 29 6.37 -50.24 21.35
N PRO A 30 6.68 -50.87 20.19
CA PRO A 30 5.68 -51.28 19.21
C PRO A 30 4.91 -52.53 19.70
N GLY A 31 3.78 -52.31 20.36
CA GLY A 31 2.89 -53.39 20.80
C GLY A 31 1.46 -52.93 21.01
N ARG A 32 0.55 -53.37 20.12
CA ARG A 32 -0.93 -53.31 20.17
C ARG A 32 -1.56 -52.09 20.89
N ARG A 33 -1.82 -51.02 20.13
CA ARG A 33 -2.90 -50.09 20.51
C ARG A 33 -4.24 -50.80 20.30
N THR A 34 -5.11 -50.82 21.31
CA THR A 34 -6.46 -51.34 21.14
C THR A 34 -7.26 -50.39 20.23
N ILE A 35 -8.32 -50.89 19.56
CA ILE A 35 -9.22 -50.04 18.74
C ILE A 35 -9.75 -48.84 19.57
N ARG A 36 -9.90 -49.04 20.89
CA ARG A 36 -10.30 -47.99 21.85
C ARG A 36 -9.26 -46.88 21.97
N ASP A 37 -7.98 -47.21 22.04
CA ASP A 37 -6.88 -46.23 22.14
C ASP A 37 -6.70 -45.43 20.85
N GLN A 38 -6.87 -46.08 19.69
CA GLN A 38 -6.88 -45.39 18.39
C GLN A 38 -8.08 -44.44 18.27
N ASN A 39 -9.27 -44.87 18.69
CA ASN A 39 -10.46 -44.00 18.68
C ASN A 39 -10.31 -42.81 19.64
N GLN A 40 -9.67 -42.99 20.79
CA GLN A 40 -9.38 -41.89 21.71
C GLN A 40 -8.38 -40.89 21.11
N LEU A 41 -7.36 -41.38 20.41
CA LEU A 41 -6.40 -40.52 19.70
C LEU A 41 -7.06 -39.74 18.55
N TYR A 42 -7.95 -40.37 17.77
CA TYR A 42 -8.68 -39.69 16.70
C TYR A 42 -9.64 -38.63 17.26
N ARG A 43 -10.33 -38.91 18.38
CA ARG A 43 -11.16 -37.90 19.06
C ARG A 43 -10.33 -36.70 19.51
N ALA A 44 -9.19 -36.92 20.18
CA ALA A 44 -8.30 -35.85 20.58
C ALA A 44 -7.79 -35.02 19.38
N LYS A 45 -7.53 -35.68 18.24
CA LYS A 45 -7.11 -34.98 17.01
C LYS A 45 -8.25 -34.20 16.36
N ILE A 46 -9.47 -34.74 16.37
CA ILE A 46 -10.69 -34.03 15.93
C ILE A 46 -10.95 -32.81 16.81
N ASP A 47 -10.86 -32.95 18.13
CA ASP A 47 -11.08 -31.84 19.07
C ASP A 47 -10.03 -30.74 18.87
N THR A 48 -8.77 -31.11 18.63
CA THR A 48 -7.69 -30.17 18.32
C THR A 48 -7.94 -29.44 16.99
N LEU A 49 -8.34 -30.16 15.93
CA LEU A 49 -8.63 -29.56 14.63
C LEU A 49 -9.88 -28.68 14.67
N SER A 50 -10.92 -29.08 15.40
CA SER A 50 -12.12 -28.28 15.61
C SER A 50 -11.80 -26.99 16.36
N TRP A 51 -10.97 -27.05 17.41
CA TRP A 51 -10.50 -25.85 18.12
C TRP A 51 -9.66 -24.93 17.23
N GLN A 52 -8.78 -25.49 16.39
CA GLN A 52 -8.01 -24.73 15.41
C GLN A 52 -8.92 -24.05 14.37
N ASN A 53 -9.93 -24.75 13.85
CA ASN A 53 -10.90 -24.19 12.91
C ASN A 53 -11.71 -23.05 13.53
N GLN A 54 -12.20 -23.23 14.76
CA GLN A 54 -12.96 -22.19 15.45
C GLN A 54 -12.10 -20.93 15.69
N ASN A 55 -10.84 -21.11 16.09
CA ASN A 55 -9.89 -19.99 16.18
C ASN A 55 -9.63 -19.32 14.82
N LEU A 56 -9.58 -20.07 13.72
CA LEU A 56 -9.42 -19.49 12.38
C LEU A 56 -10.65 -18.68 11.97
N GLU A 57 -11.86 -19.14 12.30
CA GLU A 57 -13.11 -18.40 12.05
C GLU A 57 -13.18 -17.11 12.87
N ASP A 58 -12.78 -17.15 14.15
CA ASP A 58 -12.70 -15.97 15.00
C ASP A 58 -11.64 -14.98 14.50
N ARG A 59 -10.48 -15.48 14.07
CA ARG A 59 -9.40 -14.68 13.46
C ARG A 59 -9.87 -14.02 12.16
N LEU A 60 -10.54 -14.76 11.29
CA LEU A 60 -11.11 -14.25 10.05
C LEU A 60 -12.15 -13.17 10.34
N SER A 61 -13.04 -13.40 11.30
CA SER A 61 -14.05 -12.43 11.73
C SER A 61 -13.43 -11.15 12.29
N GLY A 62 -12.38 -11.26 13.12
CA GLY A 62 -11.66 -10.10 13.64
C GLY A 62 -10.92 -9.30 12.54
N LEU A 63 -10.33 -9.98 11.56
CA LEU A 63 -9.71 -9.32 10.40
C LEU A 63 -10.74 -8.60 9.52
N ILE A 64 -11.90 -9.22 9.30
CA ILE A 64 -13.02 -8.61 8.57
C ILE A 64 -13.47 -7.35 9.29
N LEU A 65 -13.72 -7.41 10.61
CA LEU A 65 -14.16 -6.25 11.40
C LEU A 65 -13.14 -5.10 11.40
N GLN A 66 -11.84 -5.40 11.50
CA GLN A 66 -10.81 -4.36 11.42
C GLN A 66 -10.76 -3.74 10.03
N HIS A 67 -10.79 -4.56 8.98
CA HIS A 67 -10.81 -4.08 7.61
C HIS A 67 -12.05 -3.22 7.33
N GLU A 68 -13.21 -3.62 7.86
CA GLU A 68 -14.44 -2.84 7.80
C GLU A 68 -14.33 -1.50 8.56
N ALA A 69 -13.67 -1.48 9.72
CA ALA A 69 -13.46 -0.26 10.49
C ALA A 69 -12.50 0.72 9.80
N GLU A 70 -11.37 0.22 9.27
CA GLU A 70 -10.41 1.00 8.48
C GLU A 70 -11.10 1.57 7.24
N LYS A 71 -11.83 0.72 6.50
CA LYS A 71 -12.63 1.15 5.35
C LYS A 71 -13.67 2.21 5.74
N ALA A 72 -14.34 2.06 6.87
CA ALA A 72 -15.33 3.03 7.35
C ALA A 72 -14.69 4.37 7.75
N GLU A 73 -13.46 4.37 8.25
CA GLU A 73 -12.72 5.60 8.54
C GLU A 73 -12.34 6.33 7.24
N PHE A 74 -11.90 5.60 6.22
CA PHE A 74 -11.63 6.17 4.91
C PHE A 74 -12.88 6.75 4.24
N GLU A 75 -13.97 5.99 4.22
CA GLU A 75 -15.22 6.45 3.61
C GLU A 75 -15.76 7.69 4.34
N ARG A 76 -15.58 7.80 5.66
CA ARG A 76 -15.89 9.02 6.42
C ARG A 76 -15.01 10.20 5.98
N ALA A 77 -13.69 10.03 5.92
CA ALA A 77 -12.78 11.09 5.50
C ALA A 77 -13.04 11.53 4.04
N LEU A 78 -13.39 10.59 3.17
CA LEU A 78 -13.76 10.87 1.78
C LEU A 78 -15.08 11.64 1.70
N GLN A 79 -16.07 11.27 2.52
CA GLN A 79 -17.34 12.00 2.62
C GLN A 79 -17.12 13.44 3.10
N GLU A 80 -16.26 13.67 4.09
CA GLU A 80 -15.90 15.02 4.55
C GLU A 80 -15.27 15.86 3.42
N LEU A 81 -14.41 15.26 2.60
CA LEU A 81 -13.86 15.92 1.41
C LEU A 81 -14.93 16.17 0.33
N GLU A 82 -15.85 15.24 0.11
CA GLU A 82 -16.98 15.39 -0.81
C GLU A 82 -17.86 16.58 -0.41
N GLU A 83 -18.17 16.71 0.88
CA GLU A 83 -18.94 17.83 1.41
C GLU A 83 -18.18 19.16 1.24
N LYS A 84 -16.89 19.17 1.62
CA LYS A 84 -15.98 20.34 1.50
C LYS A 84 -15.87 20.84 0.06
N TYR A 85 -15.81 19.93 -0.92
CA TYR A 85 -15.56 20.24 -2.32
C TYR A 85 -16.77 20.07 -3.25
N SER A 86 -17.95 19.80 -2.71
CA SER A 86 -19.19 19.53 -3.47
C SER A 86 -19.44 20.48 -4.66
N GLY A 87 -19.30 21.79 -4.45
CA GLY A 87 -19.43 22.79 -5.51
C GLY A 87 -18.34 22.71 -6.58
N LEU A 88 -17.11 22.35 -6.21
CA LEU A 88 -15.98 22.20 -7.13
C LEU A 88 -16.07 20.90 -7.94
N MET A 89 -16.58 19.83 -7.33
CA MET A 89 -16.79 18.53 -7.95
C MET A 89 -17.73 18.61 -9.16
N ALA A 90 -18.83 19.36 -9.04
CA ALA A 90 -19.75 19.59 -10.15
C ALA A 90 -19.03 20.24 -11.33
N HIS A 91 -18.20 21.25 -11.04
CA HIS A 91 -17.41 21.90 -12.06
C HIS A 91 -16.40 20.98 -12.72
N ILE A 92 -15.64 20.16 -11.99
CA ILE A 92 -14.66 19.23 -12.58
C ILE A 92 -15.31 18.29 -13.61
N ARG A 93 -16.57 17.89 -13.38
CA ARG A 93 -17.33 17.04 -14.30
C ARG A 93 -17.79 17.77 -15.56
N GLU A 94 -18.01 19.08 -15.45
CA GLU A 94 -18.49 19.95 -16.54
C GLU A 94 -17.34 20.73 -17.22
N ASP A 95 -16.14 20.70 -16.63
CA ASP A 95 -14.99 21.47 -17.06
C ASP A 95 -14.51 20.95 -18.41
N GLY A 96 -14.81 21.72 -19.45
CA GLY A 96 -14.39 21.44 -20.82
C GLY A 96 -12.89 21.68 -21.05
N LEU A 97 -12.49 21.58 -22.31
CA LEU A 97 -11.10 21.77 -22.77
C LEU A 97 -10.64 23.24 -22.79
N GLU A 98 -11.47 24.19 -22.38
CA GLU A 98 -11.27 25.62 -22.59
C GLU A 98 -10.45 26.30 -21.49
N ILE A 99 -9.22 25.82 -21.29
CA ILE A 99 -8.21 26.54 -20.50
C ILE A 99 -7.23 27.20 -21.45
N ASP A 100 -7.12 28.52 -21.34
CA ASP A 100 -6.03 29.25 -21.96
C ASP A 100 -4.74 29.03 -21.14
N TYR A 101 -3.85 28.19 -21.65
CA TYR A 101 -2.54 27.91 -21.05
C TYR A 101 -1.76 29.17 -20.68
N ASN A 102 -1.92 30.27 -21.44
CA ASN A 102 -1.21 31.52 -21.19
C ASN A 102 -1.67 32.25 -19.94
N LYS A 103 -2.90 32.00 -19.48
CA LYS A 103 -3.44 32.55 -18.23
C LYS A 103 -3.06 31.73 -17.01
N HIS A 104 -2.51 30.53 -17.20
CA HIS A 104 -2.11 29.69 -16.08
C HIS A 104 -0.88 30.29 -15.38
N PRO A 105 -0.83 30.27 -14.04
CA PRO A 105 0.32 30.70 -13.25
C PRO A 105 1.67 30.14 -13.71
N PHE A 106 1.67 28.86 -14.06
CA PHE A 106 2.83 28.08 -14.47
C PHE A 106 2.90 27.88 -15.99
N ARG A 107 2.40 28.84 -16.78
CA ARG A 107 2.32 28.75 -18.26
C ARG A 107 3.61 28.24 -18.93
N THR A 108 4.78 28.65 -18.42
CA THR A 108 6.08 28.22 -18.96
C THR A 108 6.33 26.73 -18.75
N GLN A 109 6.04 26.23 -17.55
CA GLN A 109 6.23 24.83 -17.18
C GLN A 109 5.20 23.92 -17.88
N ILE A 110 3.96 24.39 -18.06
CA ILE A 110 2.90 23.56 -18.62
C ILE A 110 2.89 23.52 -20.16
N LYS A 111 3.55 24.48 -20.82
CA LYS A 111 3.58 24.58 -22.29
C LYS A 111 4.07 23.30 -22.98
N LYS A 112 4.95 22.53 -22.32
CA LYS A 112 5.45 21.25 -22.86
C LYS A 112 4.38 20.16 -22.96
N TYR A 113 3.31 20.22 -22.16
CA TYR A 113 2.22 19.22 -22.19
C TYR A 113 1.11 19.57 -23.16
N GLU A 114 0.88 20.87 -23.42
CA GLU A 114 -0.24 21.41 -24.22
C GLU A 114 -0.59 20.59 -25.48
N PRO A 115 0.35 20.32 -26.42
CA PRO A 115 0.01 19.61 -27.65
C PRO A 115 -0.43 18.15 -27.39
N PHE A 116 0.10 17.51 -26.36
CA PHE A 116 -0.18 16.09 -26.09
C PHE A 116 -1.39 15.91 -25.17
N LEU A 117 -1.58 16.82 -24.23
CA LEU A 117 -2.67 16.78 -23.28
C LEU A 117 -4.01 16.98 -24.00
N ASP A 118 -4.10 17.94 -24.91
CA ASP A 118 -5.34 18.22 -25.66
C ASP A 118 -5.74 17.05 -26.56
N ASP A 119 -4.76 16.49 -27.27
CA ASP A 119 -4.96 15.32 -28.12
C ASP A 119 -5.43 14.11 -27.32
N ALA A 120 -4.78 13.83 -26.18
CA ALA A 120 -5.13 12.70 -25.32
C ALA A 120 -6.51 12.87 -24.66
N LEU A 121 -6.84 14.07 -24.17
CA LEU A 121 -8.15 14.35 -23.58
C LEU A 121 -9.27 14.17 -24.59
N LYS A 122 -9.06 14.62 -25.84
CA LYS A 122 -10.01 14.40 -26.93
C LYS A 122 -10.14 12.91 -27.26
N LYS A 123 -9.01 12.20 -27.38
CA LYS A 123 -8.96 10.77 -27.72
C LYS A 123 -9.72 9.91 -26.70
N TYR A 124 -9.54 10.16 -25.41
CA TYR A 124 -10.12 9.34 -24.34
C TYR A 124 -11.45 9.87 -23.76
N SER A 125 -11.96 10.97 -24.29
CA SER A 125 -13.28 11.53 -23.91
C SER A 125 -14.44 10.53 -24.02
N SER A 126 -14.34 9.56 -24.94
CA SER A 126 -15.33 8.48 -25.12
C SER A 126 -15.32 7.42 -24.00
N ILE A 127 -14.21 7.29 -23.26
CA ILE A 127 -14.15 6.47 -22.05
C ILE A 127 -14.81 7.24 -20.90
N TYR A 128 -14.31 8.44 -20.66
CA TYR A 128 -14.88 9.41 -19.72
C TYR A 128 -14.25 10.81 -19.97
N PRO A 129 -15.02 11.90 -19.97
CA PRO A 129 -14.46 13.25 -20.11
C PRO A 129 -13.66 13.66 -18.87
N VAL A 130 -12.39 14.03 -19.06
CA VAL A 130 -11.48 14.44 -17.97
C VAL A 130 -11.21 15.94 -18.06
N SER A 131 -11.27 16.63 -16.91
CA SER A 131 -10.90 18.05 -16.84
C SER A 131 -9.42 18.26 -17.15
N LYS A 132 -9.13 19.15 -18.09
CA LYS A 132 -7.77 19.60 -18.39
C LYS A 132 -7.09 20.22 -17.17
N LEU A 133 -7.82 21.04 -16.39
CA LEU A 133 -7.25 21.70 -15.21
C LEU A 133 -6.89 20.67 -14.14
N LEU A 134 -7.73 19.65 -13.98
CA LEU A 134 -7.45 18.56 -13.05
C LEU A 134 -6.16 17.81 -13.43
N MET A 135 -5.95 17.52 -14.71
CA MET A 135 -4.71 16.88 -15.18
C MET A 135 -3.48 17.77 -14.95
N LEU A 136 -3.60 19.09 -15.07
CA LEU A 136 -2.52 20.03 -14.75
C LEU A 136 -2.21 20.07 -13.25
N CYS A 137 -3.24 20.06 -12.39
CA CYS A 137 -3.05 19.94 -10.95
C CYS A 137 -2.43 18.60 -10.55
N LEU A 138 -2.80 17.53 -11.27
CA LEU A 138 -2.26 16.19 -11.07
C LEU A 138 -0.77 16.13 -11.37
N VAL A 139 -0.32 16.51 -12.56
CA VAL A 139 1.11 16.47 -12.93
C VAL A 139 1.96 17.37 -12.02
N GLU A 140 1.38 18.46 -11.51
CA GLU A 140 2.05 19.29 -10.51
C GLU A 140 2.17 18.58 -9.16
N ALA A 141 1.12 17.89 -8.71
CA ALA A 141 1.14 17.15 -7.46
C ALA A 141 2.13 15.97 -7.51
N GLU A 142 2.23 15.32 -8.67
CA GLU A 142 3.10 14.16 -8.91
C GLU A 142 4.58 14.54 -8.99
N SER A 143 4.93 15.54 -9.81
CA SER A 143 6.33 15.81 -10.13
C SER A 143 6.73 17.27 -10.03
N GLY A 144 5.81 18.18 -9.70
CA GLY A 144 6.03 19.62 -9.82
C GLY A 144 6.38 20.02 -11.26
N PHE A 145 5.68 19.42 -12.24
CA PHE A 145 5.93 19.58 -13.67
C PHE A 145 7.29 19.04 -14.15
N GLY A 146 7.75 17.91 -13.60
CA GLY A 146 9.01 17.26 -13.96
C GLY A 146 10.23 17.72 -13.16
N SER A 147 10.01 18.38 -12.01
CA SER A 147 11.08 18.71 -11.05
C SER A 147 11.55 17.49 -10.23
N HIS A 148 10.73 16.45 -10.15
CA HIS A 148 11.03 15.19 -9.47
C HIS A 148 10.83 14.02 -10.44
N ASN A 149 11.92 13.27 -10.71
CA ASN A 149 11.88 12.21 -11.71
C ASN A 149 11.56 10.82 -11.14
N PHE A 150 11.92 10.49 -9.88
CA PHE A 150 11.80 9.11 -9.40
C PHE A 150 11.37 9.00 -7.94
N SER A 151 10.38 8.14 -7.66
CA SER A 151 9.91 7.82 -6.30
C SER A 151 10.49 6.50 -5.77
N LEU A 152 10.40 6.30 -4.46
CA LEU A 152 10.73 5.01 -3.82
C LEU A 152 9.69 3.93 -4.12
N ALA A 153 8.50 4.27 -4.62
CA ALA A 153 7.51 3.28 -5.05
C ALA A 153 7.81 2.75 -6.46
N GLY A 154 8.76 3.37 -7.19
CA GLY A 154 9.11 3.06 -8.57
C GLY A 154 8.39 3.92 -9.62
N ALA A 155 7.61 4.90 -9.17
CA ALA A 155 7.01 5.90 -10.05
C ALA A 155 8.10 6.75 -10.73
N ALA A 156 7.90 7.07 -12.00
CA ALA A 156 8.89 7.80 -12.79
C ALA A 156 8.30 8.96 -13.61
N TYR A 157 9.14 9.97 -13.82
CA TYR A 157 8.96 11.18 -14.62
C TYR A 157 7.67 11.96 -14.30
N ASP A 158 7.19 12.78 -15.23
CA ASP A 158 6.21 13.83 -14.97
C ASP A 158 4.90 13.31 -14.36
N TRP A 159 4.42 12.17 -14.84
CA TRP A 159 3.12 11.60 -14.47
C TRP A 159 3.20 10.56 -13.35
N GLN A 160 4.41 10.26 -12.87
CA GLN A 160 4.69 9.32 -11.77
C GLN A 160 3.93 7.99 -11.91
N LEU A 161 3.84 7.47 -13.14
CA LEU A 161 3.27 6.14 -13.35
C LEU A 161 4.24 5.08 -12.82
N ILE A 162 3.75 4.17 -11.98
CA ILE A 162 4.49 2.97 -11.59
C ILE A 162 4.61 2.01 -12.78
N PRO A 163 5.62 1.12 -12.82
CA PRO A 163 5.89 0.25 -13.96
C PRO A 163 4.70 -0.60 -14.42
N GLU A 164 3.92 -1.17 -13.51
CA GLU A 164 2.75 -1.96 -13.85
C GLU A 164 1.70 -1.12 -14.56
N THR A 165 1.32 0.02 -14.00
CA THR A 165 0.34 0.93 -14.60
C THR A 165 0.80 1.44 -15.96
N ALA A 166 2.07 1.81 -16.09
CA ALA A 166 2.61 2.28 -17.36
C ALA A 166 2.56 1.18 -18.45
N ARG A 167 2.89 -0.07 -18.09
CA ARG A 167 2.74 -1.22 -19.00
C ARG A 167 1.28 -1.50 -19.37
N ASP A 168 0.38 -1.44 -18.40
CA ASP A 168 -1.06 -1.60 -18.64
C ASP A 168 -1.60 -0.53 -19.61
N MET A 169 -1.02 0.68 -19.56
CA MET A 169 -1.32 1.77 -20.50
C MET A 169 -0.54 1.70 -21.82
N GLY A 170 0.23 0.63 -22.03
CA GLY A 170 0.90 0.33 -23.30
C GLY A 170 2.31 0.91 -23.44
N LEU A 171 2.94 1.39 -22.37
CA LEU A 171 4.32 1.87 -22.38
C LEU A 171 5.32 0.73 -22.21
N HIS A 172 6.45 0.82 -22.91
CA HIS A 172 7.64 0.05 -22.59
C HIS A 172 8.37 0.68 -21.39
N VAL A 173 8.62 -0.12 -20.35
CA VAL A 173 9.18 0.36 -19.08
C VAL A 173 10.33 -0.52 -18.63
N GLU A 174 11.44 0.11 -18.24
CA GLU A 174 12.56 -0.59 -17.64
C GLU A 174 12.26 -0.93 -16.17
N THR A 175 12.34 -2.22 -15.85
CA THR A 175 12.42 -2.73 -14.49
C THR A 175 13.70 -3.52 -14.32
N THR A 176 14.52 -3.13 -13.33
CA THR A 176 15.77 -3.84 -13.02
C THR A 176 15.53 -4.95 -12.02
N ASP A 177 16.52 -5.83 -11.83
CA ASP A 177 16.48 -6.87 -10.78
C ASP A 177 16.16 -6.33 -9.38
N ASN A 178 16.56 -5.08 -9.09
CA ASN A 178 16.28 -4.44 -7.82
C ASN A 178 14.79 -4.14 -7.66
N TYR A 179 14.10 -3.78 -8.74
CA TYR A 179 12.65 -3.58 -8.73
C TYR A 179 11.92 -4.89 -8.41
N GLU A 180 12.27 -5.97 -9.11
CA GLU A 180 11.65 -7.28 -8.92
C GLU A 180 11.87 -7.82 -7.50
N LYS A 181 13.09 -7.67 -6.95
CA LYS A 181 13.37 -8.00 -5.55
C LYS A 181 12.55 -7.14 -4.59
N GLY A 182 12.43 -5.84 -4.86
CA GLY A 182 11.58 -4.94 -4.09
C GLY A 182 10.12 -5.41 -4.05
N LEU A 183 9.56 -5.80 -5.20
CA LEU A 183 8.21 -6.34 -5.30
C LEU A 183 8.02 -7.67 -4.54
N ASP A 184 9.01 -8.56 -4.58
CA ASP A 184 8.98 -9.81 -3.82
C ASP A 184 8.91 -9.54 -2.30
N TYR A 185 9.75 -8.63 -1.78
CA TYR A 185 9.67 -8.23 -0.37
C TYR A 185 8.37 -7.50 -0.03
N ARG A 186 7.84 -6.67 -0.95
CA ARG A 186 6.52 -6.04 -0.79
C ARG A 186 5.41 -7.09 -0.67
N ALA A 187 5.43 -8.12 -1.50
CA ALA A 187 4.46 -9.22 -1.46
C ALA A 187 4.56 -10.01 -0.14
N LYS A 188 5.78 -10.38 0.27
CA LYS A 188 6.04 -11.01 1.58
C LYS A 188 5.55 -10.15 2.73
N ARG A 189 5.82 -8.85 2.69
CA ARG A 189 5.38 -7.91 3.72
C ARG A 189 3.86 -7.80 3.78
N ARG A 190 3.16 -7.78 2.65
CA ARG A 190 1.68 -7.79 2.61
C ARG A 190 1.13 -9.07 3.23
N SER A 191 1.69 -10.23 2.89
CA SER A 191 1.33 -11.51 3.54
C SER A 191 1.58 -11.45 5.06
N GLN A 192 2.73 -10.91 5.46
CA GLN A 192 3.10 -10.77 6.86
C GLN A 192 2.21 -9.77 7.62
N SER A 193 1.71 -8.74 6.95
CA SER A 193 0.76 -7.80 7.53
C SER A 193 -0.52 -8.51 7.98
N SER A 194 -1.02 -9.45 7.17
CA SER A 194 -2.18 -10.27 7.54
C SER A 194 -1.89 -11.16 8.75
N VAL A 195 -0.71 -11.78 8.81
CA VAL A 195 -0.28 -12.58 9.97
C VAL A 195 -0.22 -11.72 11.24
N LEU A 196 0.43 -10.56 11.16
CA LEU A 196 0.56 -9.62 12.26
C LEU A 196 -0.80 -9.14 12.78
N ALA A 197 -1.72 -8.76 11.87
CA ALA A 197 -3.07 -8.35 12.23
C ALA A 197 -3.82 -9.49 12.94
N SER A 198 -3.66 -10.71 12.43
CA SER A 198 -4.26 -11.88 13.05
C SER A 198 -3.71 -12.18 14.46
N THR A 199 -2.40 -12.07 14.67
CA THR A 199 -1.78 -12.24 15.99
C THR A 199 -2.25 -11.16 16.96
N ARG A 200 -2.37 -9.91 16.50
CA ARG A 200 -2.92 -8.79 17.29
C ARG A 200 -4.36 -9.07 17.72
N ASN A 201 -5.19 -9.57 16.82
CA ASN A 201 -6.58 -9.90 17.12
C ASN A 201 -6.70 -11.04 18.14
N GLU A 202 -5.86 -12.07 18.01
CA GLU A 202 -5.81 -13.15 18.98
C GLU A 202 -5.43 -12.65 20.39
N LEU A 203 -4.39 -11.82 20.48
CA LEU A 203 -3.99 -11.19 21.73
C LEU A 203 -5.10 -10.30 22.30
N ARG A 204 -5.73 -9.46 21.48
CA ARG A 204 -6.84 -8.59 21.89
C ARG A 204 -8.01 -9.40 22.45
N GLY A 205 -8.42 -10.47 21.76
CA GLY A 205 -9.48 -11.35 22.23
C GLY A 205 -9.10 -12.08 23.52
N PHE A 206 -7.83 -12.44 23.69
CA PHE A 206 -7.33 -13.00 24.94
C PHE A 206 -7.44 -11.98 26.08
N ILE A 207 -6.92 -10.76 25.90
CA ILE A 207 -7.00 -9.68 26.90
C ILE A 207 -8.46 -9.42 27.28
N GLN A 208 -9.35 -9.25 26.30
CA GLN A 208 -10.76 -8.97 26.55
C GLN A 208 -11.47 -10.06 27.37
N ARG A 209 -11.10 -11.33 27.16
CA ARG A 209 -11.70 -12.45 27.92
C ARG A 209 -11.21 -12.55 29.35
N PHE A 210 -9.99 -12.09 29.63
CA PHE A 210 -9.33 -12.28 30.91
C PHE A 210 -8.99 -10.98 31.62
N SER A 211 -9.60 -9.86 31.21
CA SER A 211 -9.41 -8.56 31.85
C SER A 211 -10.43 -8.25 32.93
N ASP A 212 -11.52 -9.00 33.02
CA ASP A 212 -12.69 -8.66 33.86
C ASP A 212 -13.27 -7.26 33.59
N GLY A 213 -13.01 -6.69 32.40
CA GLY A 213 -13.36 -5.31 32.06
C GLY A 213 -12.42 -4.25 32.65
N GLU A 214 -11.35 -4.65 33.34
CA GLU A 214 -10.29 -3.76 33.83
C GLU A 214 -9.39 -3.28 32.67
N GLU A 215 -8.87 -2.07 32.80
CA GLU A 215 -7.85 -1.52 31.89
C GLU A 215 -6.47 -1.62 32.55
N PHE A 216 -5.48 -2.09 31.79
CA PHE A 216 -4.10 -2.29 32.26
C PHE A 216 -3.17 -1.27 31.60
N ARG A 217 -2.27 -0.67 32.37
CA ARG A 217 -1.31 0.32 31.85
C ARG A 217 -0.10 -0.35 31.22
N THR A 218 0.30 -1.50 31.76
CA THR A 218 1.44 -2.26 31.27
C THR A 218 1.09 -3.73 31.04
N VAL A 219 1.92 -4.41 30.24
CA VAL A 219 1.87 -5.87 30.11
C VAL A 219 2.11 -6.55 31.45
N GLY A 220 2.95 -5.97 32.31
CA GLY A 220 3.20 -6.47 33.67
C GLY A 220 1.95 -6.51 34.53
N ASP A 221 1.18 -5.41 34.53
CA ASP A 221 -0.06 -5.28 35.31
C ASP A 221 -1.09 -6.35 34.89
N PHE A 222 -1.20 -6.60 33.58
CA PHE A 222 -2.10 -7.65 33.08
C PHE A 222 -1.62 -9.06 33.46
N LEU A 223 -0.30 -9.31 33.42
CA LEU A 223 0.24 -10.60 33.82
C LEU A 223 0.07 -10.86 35.32
N GLU A 224 0.19 -9.83 36.16
CA GLU A 224 -0.07 -9.91 37.61
C GLU A 224 -1.55 -10.20 37.87
N HIS A 225 -2.48 -9.49 37.21
CA HIS A 225 -3.91 -9.78 37.27
C HIS A 225 -4.23 -11.24 36.90
N LEU A 226 -3.61 -11.77 35.84
CA LEU A 226 -3.76 -13.18 35.45
C LEU A 226 -3.20 -14.16 36.50
N ASP A 227 -2.12 -13.80 37.18
CA ASP A 227 -1.50 -14.64 38.21
C ASP A 227 -2.37 -14.68 39.48
N GLU A 228 -2.99 -13.55 39.83
CA GLU A 228 -3.86 -13.42 41.00
C GLU A 228 -5.25 -14.04 40.81
N ARG A 229 -5.86 -13.86 39.63
CA ARG A 229 -7.28 -14.18 39.36
C ARG A 229 -7.46 -15.47 38.55
N TYR A 230 -6.43 -15.88 37.81
CA TYR A 230 -6.52 -16.94 36.82
C TYR A 230 -5.41 -18.00 37.02
N SER A 231 -5.19 -18.84 36.02
CA SER A 231 -4.23 -19.95 36.12
C SER A 231 -2.85 -19.59 35.56
N GLN A 232 -1.81 -20.27 36.04
CA GLN A 232 -0.46 -20.19 35.46
C GLN A 232 -0.43 -20.50 33.95
N ALA A 233 -1.36 -21.34 33.46
CA ALA A 233 -1.51 -21.61 32.03
C ALA A 233 -1.95 -20.36 31.25
N ASN A 234 -2.81 -19.52 31.83
CA ASN A 234 -3.23 -18.25 31.23
C ASN A 234 -2.08 -17.24 31.22
N VAL A 235 -1.31 -17.14 32.32
CA VAL A 235 -0.09 -16.32 32.37
C VAL A 235 0.90 -16.75 31.29
N ASN A 236 1.14 -18.06 31.13
CA ASN A 236 2.04 -18.60 30.11
C ASN A 236 1.50 -18.33 28.68
N ARG A 237 0.19 -18.45 28.48
CA ARG A 237 -0.45 -18.14 27.19
C ARG A 237 -0.32 -16.67 26.84
N ALA A 238 -0.54 -15.77 27.80
CA ALA A 238 -0.37 -14.33 27.60
C ALA A 238 1.07 -14.00 27.20
N LYS A 239 2.06 -14.50 27.96
CA LYS A 239 3.49 -14.32 27.64
C LYS A 239 3.84 -14.79 26.23
N TYR A 240 3.30 -15.96 25.82
CA TYR A 240 3.47 -16.46 24.46
C TYR A 240 2.87 -15.51 23.42
N LEU A 241 1.64 -15.04 23.61
CA LEU A 241 0.96 -14.16 22.65
C LEU A 241 1.64 -12.79 22.51
N PHE A 242 2.12 -12.20 23.62
CA PHE A 242 2.91 -10.97 23.56
C PHE A 242 4.23 -11.18 22.81
N GLY A 243 4.98 -12.23 23.16
CA GLY A 243 6.24 -12.55 22.47
C GLY A 243 6.04 -12.88 20.99
N GLU A 244 4.95 -13.56 20.64
CA GLU A 244 4.59 -13.84 19.26
C GLU A 244 4.26 -12.55 18.50
N LEU A 245 3.51 -11.62 19.12
CA LEU A 245 3.25 -10.32 18.52
C LEU A 245 4.55 -9.56 18.23
N ASP A 246 5.48 -9.52 19.19
CA ASP A 246 6.79 -8.88 19.03
C ASP A 246 7.60 -9.51 17.89
N ASN A 247 7.61 -10.84 17.80
CA ASN A 247 8.27 -11.56 16.70
C ASN A 247 7.67 -11.23 15.33
N GLN A 248 6.34 -11.21 15.22
CA GLN A 248 5.65 -10.89 13.98
C GLN A 248 5.86 -9.42 13.57
N GLN A 249 5.96 -8.50 14.54
CA GLN A 249 6.29 -7.09 14.31
C GLN A 249 7.73 -6.93 13.81
N LEU A 250 8.69 -7.60 14.46
CA LEU A 250 10.09 -7.58 14.06
C LEU A 250 10.26 -8.12 12.63
N TYR A 251 9.60 -9.25 12.32
CA TYR A 251 9.69 -9.82 10.98
C TYR A 251 9.05 -8.91 9.92
N TYR A 252 7.91 -8.28 10.22
CA TYR A 252 7.32 -7.26 9.35
C TYR A 252 8.29 -6.10 9.08
N ALA A 253 8.95 -5.57 10.12
CA ALA A 253 9.91 -4.48 10.00
C ALA A 253 11.12 -4.86 9.14
N ILE A 254 11.66 -6.08 9.31
CA ILE A 254 12.75 -6.61 8.49
C ILE A 254 12.34 -6.66 7.01
N LEU A 255 11.15 -7.17 6.70
CA LEU A 255 10.66 -7.21 5.32
C LEU A 255 10.49 -5.80 4.73
N GLN A 256 10.01 -4.84 5.53
CA GLN A 256 9.88 -3.45 5.12
C GLN A 256 11.24 -2.81 4.83
N ASP A 257 12.26 -3.06 5.66
CA ASP A 257 13.62 -2.56 5.43
C ASP A 257 14.24 -3.15 4.17
N LYS A 258 14.02 -4.45 3.93
CA LYS A 258 14.49 -5.10 2.69
C LYS A 258 13.81 -4.53 1.47
N GLU A 259 12.48 -4.38 1.47
CA GLU A 259 11.75 -3.70 0.39
C GLU A 259 12.32 -2.30 0.15
N ARG A 260 12.42 -1.46 1.20
CA ARG A 260 12.93 -0.08 1.08
C ARG A 260 14.35 -0.03 0.51
N GLY A 261 15.22 -0.95 0.94
CA GLY A 261 16.58 -1.07 0.43
C GLY A 261 16.61 -1.36 -1.07
N TYR A 262 15.89 -2.38 -1.53
CA TYR A 262 15.83 -2.71 -2.96
C TYR A 262 15.16 -1.64 -3.81
N MET A 263 14.10 -1.01 -3.30
CA MET A 263 13.45 0.10 -4.00
C MET A 263 14.35 1.35 -4.12
N SER A 264 15.21 1.57 -3.13
CA SER A 264 16.22 2.63 -3.18
C SER A 264 17.31 2.32 -4.20
N LEU A 265 17.72 1.06 -4.33
CA LEU A 265 18.64 0.61 -5.39
C LEU A 265 17.98 0.74 -6.78
N TYR A 266 16.72 0.37 -6.95
CA TYR A 266 16.00 0.59 -8.21
C TYR A 266 15.96 2.07 -8.59
N LYS A 267 15.67 2.96 -7.62
CA LYS A 267 15.72 4.41 -7.86
C LYS A 267 17.11 4.86 -8.32
N ALA A 268 18.19 4.30 -7.74
CA ALA A 268 19.55 4.58 -8.19
C ALA A 268 19.81 4.09 -9.62
N ASP A 269 19.34 2.89 -9.96
CA ASP A 269 19.44 2.34 -11.33
C ASP A 269 18.75 3.27 -12.34
N MET A 270 17.54 3.74 -12.01
CA MET A 270 16.78 4.67 -12.86
C MET A 270 17.50 6.02 -13.03
N ILE A 271 18.17 6.52 -12.00
CA ILE A 271 19.00 7.73 -12.09
C ILE A 271 20.18 7.52 -13.06
N GLU A 272 20.83 6.35 -13.04
CA GLU A 272 21.91 6.05 -13.99
C GLU A 272 21.38 5.91 -15.43
N ILE A 273 20.21 5.27 -15.61
CA ILE A 273 19.54 5.22 -16.91
C ILE A 273 19.23 6.62 -17.42
N ASP A 274 18.76 7.53 -16.56
CA ASP A 274 18.37 8.89 -16.97
C ASP A 274 19.54 9.75 -17.48
N LYS A 275 20.77 9.39 -17.14
CA LYS A 275 22.01 10.04 -17.61
C LYS A 275 22.41 9.61 -19.03
N LEU A 276 21.83 8.55 -19.58
CA LEU A 276 22.11 8.12 -20.94
C LEU A 276 21.60 9.17 -21.95
N PRO A 277 22.13 9.18 -23.19
CA PRO A 277 21.55 9.98 -24.27
C PRO A 277 20.05 9.73 -24.38
N GLU A 278 19.26 10.79 -24.58
CA GLU A 278 17.79 10.71 -24.52
C GLU A 278 17.22 9.60 -25.41
N ALA A 279 17.74 9.43 -26.62
CA ALA A 279 17.32 8.38 -27.54
C ALA A 279 17.50 6.95 -26.98
N GLU A 280 18.50 6.72 -26.11
CA GLU A 280 18.70 5.43 -25.44
C GLU A 280 17.77 5.29 -24.23
N VAL A 281 17.50 6.38 -23.51
CA VAL A 281 16.52 6.35 -22.41
C VAL A 281 15.13 6.01 -22.95
N LEU A 282 14.71 6.63 -24.05
CA LEU A 282 13.38 6.40 -24.63
C LEU A 282 13.18 4.97 -25.15
N LYS A 283 14.25 4.25 -25.52
CA LYS A 283 14.18 2.81 -25.84
C LYS A 283 13.99 1.95 -24.60
N LYS A 284 14.48 2.40 -23.44
CA LYS A 284 14.42 1.67 -22.18
C LYS A 284 13.15 1.96 -21.40
N ASP A 285 12.81 3.23 -21.24
CA ASP A 285 11.67 3.67 -20.45
C ASP A 285 10.93 4.82 -21.13
N GLU A 286 9.78 4.48 -21.73
CA GLU A 286 8.92 5.41 -22.44
C GLU A 286 8.17 6.36 -21.50
N ARG A 287 8.24 6.18 -20.16
CA ARG A 287 7.69 7.16 -19.21
C ARG A 287 8.40 8.52 -19.31
N LYS A 288 9.65 8.56 -19.82
CA LYS A 288 10.35 9.82 -20.14
C LYS A 288 9.80 10.51 -21.38
N ASN A 289 9.19 9.77 -22.30
CA ASN A 289 8.59 10.35 -23.50
C ASN A 289 7.31 11.11 -23.12
N LEU A 290 7.39 12.44 -23.10
CA LEU A 290 6.29 13.27 -22.63
C LEU A 290 4.98 13.04 -23.40
N LYS A 291 5.04 12.75 -24.70
CA LYS A 291 3.85 12.46 -25.51
C LYS A 291 3.20 11.15 -25.07
N LEU A 292 3.99 10.07 -24.99
CA LEU A 292 3.49 8.74 -24.62
C LEU A 292 3.02 8.71 -23.16
N ALA A 293 3.79 9.31 -22.26
CA ALA A 293 3.46 9.38 -20.84
C ALA A 293 2.19 10.22 -20.59
N THR A 294 1.99 11.32 -21.33
CA THR A 294 0.75 12.12 -21.24
C THR A 294 -0.45 11.35 -21.80
N ASP A 295 -0.30 10.67 -22.93
CA ASP A 295 -1.35 9.80 -23.48
C ASP A 295 -1.75 8.71 -22.48
N ALA A 296 -0.77 8.03 -21.88
CA ALA A 296 -0.98 6.99 -20.87
C ALA A 296 -1.65 7.53 -19.59
N ALA A 297 -1.20 8.68 -19.07
CA ALA A 297 -1.76 9.27 -17.85
C ALA A 297 -3.21 9.71 -18.03
N VAL A 298 -3.54 10.31 -19.18
CA VAL A 298 -4.91 10.72 -19.50
C VAL A 298 -5.80 9.50 -19.73
N HIS A 299 -5.31 8.48 -20.44
CA HIS A 299 -6.04 7.21 -20.61
C HIS A 299 -6.37 6.60 -19.25
N TYR A 300 -5.37 6.51 -18.37
CA TYR A 300 -5.53 5.94 -17.05
C TYR A 300 -6.52 6.75 -16.21
N MET A 301 -6.42 8.08 -16.21
CA MET A 301 -7.38 8.93 -15.52
C MET A 301 -8.82 8.77 -16.05
N ALA A 302 -9.01 8.68 -17.37
CA ALA A 302 -10.33 8.44 -17.94
C ALA A 302 -10.91 7.07 -17.50
N TYR A 303 -10.08 6.03 -17.47
CA TYR A 303 -10.45 4.73 -16.92
C TYR A 303 -10.85 4.83 -15.44
N LEU A 304 -10.07 5.53 -14.62
CA LEU A 304 -10.34 5.69 -13.19
C LEU A 304 -11.59 6.52 -12.93
N MET A 305 -11.83 7.59 -13.68
CA MET A 305 -13.05 8.38 -13.60
C MET A 305 -14.28 7.55 -13.94
N LYS A 306 -14.21 6.70 -14.97
CA LYS A 306 -15.27 5.74 -15.28
C LYS A 306 -15.49 4.73 -14.15
N LYS A 307 -14.41 4.16 -13.62
CA LYS A 307 -14.46 3.20 -12.50
C LYS A 307 -15.01 3.82 -11.21
N ALA A 308 -14.75 5.10 -11.00
CA ALA A 308 -15.23 5.88 -9.87
C ALA A 308 -16.62 6.50 -10.10
N GLU A 309 -17.35 6.10 -11.16
CA GLU A 309 -18.68 6.61 -11.50
C GLU A 309 -18.71 8.15 -11.59
N GLY A 310 -17.62 8.73 -12.10
CA GLY A 310 -17.47 10.17 -12.26
C GLY A 310 -17.14 10.93 -10.97
N ASN A 311 -16.78 10.25 -9.88
CA ASN A 311 -16.30 10.87 -8.66
C ASN A 311 -14.76 11.10 -8.72
N PRO A 312 -14.29 12.35 -8.94
CA PRO A 312 -12.86 12.62 -9.04
C PRO A 312 -12.07 12.40 -7.74
N LEU A 313 -12.67 12.48 -6.54
CA LEU A 313 -11.95 12.17 -5.29
C LEU A 313 -11.60 10.68 -5.23
N ARG A 314 -12.56 9.82 -5.60
CA ARG A 314 -12.34 8.37 -5.72
C ARG A 314 -11.35 8.04 -6.84
N ALA A 315 -11.43 8.71 -7.98
CA ALA A 315 -10.49 8.52 -9.09
C ALA A 315 -9.05 8.90 -8.69
N LEU A 316 -8.86 10.05 -8.02
CA LEU A 316 -7.54 10.46 -7.51
C LEU A 316 -7.03 9.52 -6.42
N SER A 317 -7.92 9.01 -5.56
CA SER A 317 -7.56 7.96 -4.58
C SER A 317 -6.98 6.74 -5.29
N MET A 318 -7.63 6.28 -6.37
CA MET A 318 -7.15 5.14 -7.17
C MET A 318 -5.88 5.47 -7.95
N TYR A 319 -5.69 6.71 -8.39
CA TYR A 319 -4.49 7.12 -9.11
C TYR A 319 -3.28 7.06 -8.17
N ASN A 320 -3.40 7.64 -6.97
CA ASN A 320 -2.35 7.65 -5.95
C ASN A 320 -2.10 6.26 -5.34
N ALA A 321 -3.16 5.52 -5.02
CA ALA A 321 -3.06 4.27 -4.28
C ALA A 321 -2.94 3.02 -5.16
N GLY A 322 -3.43 3.10 -6.40
CA GLY A 322 -3.73 1.96 -7.25
C GLY A 322 -5.18 1.45 -7.05
N PRO A 323 -5.84 0.98 -8.12
CA PRO A 323 -7.28 0.75 -8.17
C PRO A 323 -7.72 -0.55 -7.47
N GLY A 324 -6.76 -1.37 -7.03
CA GLY A 324 -6.95 -2.54 -6.17
C GLY A 324 -6.55 -2.33 -4.71
N ASN A 325 -5.95 -1.18 -4.37
CA ASN A 325 -5.42 -0.89 -3.02
C ASN A 325 -6.21 0.18 -2.27
N VAL A 326 -7.27 0.77 -2.87
CA VAL A 326 -8.13 1.78 -2.19
C VAL A 326 -8.69 1.24 -0.86
N GLN A 327 -8.79 -0.08 -0.71
CA GLN A 327 -9.24 -0.72 0.52
C GLN A 327 -8.15 -0.95 1.58
N ILE A 328 -6.85 -0.73 1.29
CA ILE A 328 -5.72 -1.24 2.10
C ILE A 328 -4.64 -0.17 2.41
N MET A 329 -4.89 1.12 2.14
CA MET A 329 -3.87 2.19 2.26
C MET A 329 -3.98 2.99 3.57
N PRO A 330 -2.87 3.53 4.14
CA PRO A 330 -2.94 4.62 5.13
C PRO A 330 -3.66 5.84 4.56
N TYR A 331 -4.90 6.02 5.00
CA TYR A 331 -5.85 6.99 4.45
C TYR A 331 -5.43 8.46 4.59
N THR A 332 -4.57 8.78 5.56
CA THR A 332 -4.12 10.15 5.83
C THR A 332 -3.29 10.75 4.69
N GLU A 333 -2.41 9.96 4.07
CA GLU A 333 -1.59 10.42 2.94
C GLU A 333 -2.46 10.67 1.70
N THR A 334 -3.37 9.74 1.40
CA THR A 334 -4.30 9.85 0.26
C THR A 334 -5.26 11.03 0.41
N VAL A 335 -5.84 11.22 1.60
CA VAL A 335 -6.70 12.38 1.92
C VAL A 335 -5.92 13.69 1.74
N GLY A 336 -4.69 13.77 2.25
CA GLY A 336 -3.85 14.96 2.08
C GLY A 336 -3.47 15.22 0.61
N TYR A 337 -3.19 14.17 -0.16
CA TYR A 337 -2.90 14.26 -1.59
C TYR A 337 -4.11 14.81 -2.37
N ILE A 338 -5.31 14.30 -2.09
CA ILE A 338 -6.55 14.77 -2.71
C ILE A 338 -6.85 16.22 -2.34
N ASP A 339 -6.74 16.56 -1.06
CA ASP A 339 -6.97 17.92 -0.55
C ASP A 339 -6.04 18.93 -1.25
N LYS A 340 -4.76 18.56 -1.40
CA LYS A 340 -3.76 19.36 -2.14
C LYS A 340 -4.18 19.61 -3.58
N ILE A 341 -4.62 18.58 -4.32
CA ILE A 341 -5.03 18.72 -5.72
C ILE A 341 -6.27 19.62 -5.83
N PHE A 342 -7.29 19.39 -5.00
CA PHE A 342 -8.52 20.17 -5.03
C PHE A 342 -8.31 21.63 -4.62
N HIS A 343 -7.43 21.87 -3.64
CA HIS A 343 -7.03 23.21 -3.27
C HIS A 343 -6.38 23.96 -4.44
N LYS A 344 -5.43 23.32 -5.14
CA LYS A 344 -4.79 23.91 -6.33
C LYS A 344 -5.79 24.14 -7.46
N TYR A 345 -6.66 23.17 -7.73
CA TYR A 345 -7.71 23.30 -8.74
C TYR A 345 -8.59 24.53 -8.48
N HIS A 346 -9.06 24.72 -7.24
CA HIS A 346 -9.86 25.88 -6.86
C HIS A 346 -9.10 27.20 -7.05
N GLN A 347 -7.83 27.25 -6.65
CA GLN A 347 -6.99 28.43 -6.81
C GLN A 347 -6.77 28.79 -8.28
N TYR A 348 -6.37 27.82 -9.11
CA TYR A 348 -6.12 28.05 -10.52
C TYR A 348 -7.39 28.43 -11.26
N LYS A 349 -8.53 27.81 -10.93
CA LYS A 349 -9.81 28.22 -11.49
C LYS A 349 -10.13 29.69 -11.21
N LYS A 350 -9.88 30.18 -10.00
CA LYS A 350 -10.06 31.60 -9.67
C LYS A 350 -9.12 32.51 -10.46
N ILE A 351 -7.85 32.12 -10.59
CA ILE A 351 -6.84 32.89 -11.33
C ILE A 351 -7.20 32.96 -12.82
N LEU A 352 -7.56 31.83 -13.43
CA LEU A 352 -7.97 31.74 -14.83
C LEU A 352 -9.24 32.57 -15.11
N ALA A 353 -10.12 32.70 -14.13
CA ALA A 353 -11.30 33.58 -14.17
C ALA A 353 -10.99 35.06 -13.90
N GLY A 354 -9.72 35.44 -13.66
CA GLY A 354 -9.31 36.81 -13.32
C GLY A 354 -9.69 37.26 -11.91
N LYS A 355 -10.01 36.33 -11.01
CA LYS A 355 -10.56 36.58 -9.65
C LYS A 355 -9.59 36.18 -8.53
N GLY A 356 -8.30 36.00 -8.81
CA GLY A 356 -7.31 35.60 -7.81
C GLY A 356 -5.87 35.86 -8.24
N SER A 357 -4.94 35.72 -7.29
CA SER A 357 -3.49 35.77 -7.48
C SER A 357 -2.83 34.52 -6.87
N LEU A 358 -1.62 34.16 -7.31
CA LEU A 358 -0.90 33.08 -6.62
C LEU A 358 -0.59 33.50 -5.18
N PRO A 359 -0.74 32.57 -4.21
CA PRO A 359 -0.08 32.70 -2.92
C PRO A 359 1.44 32.81 -3.09
N THR A 360 2.09 33.65 -2.28
CA THR A 360 3.54 33.90 -2.33
C THR A 360 4.38 32.62 -2.23
N GLU A 361 3.90 31.62 -1.50
CA GLU A 361 4.57 30.31 -1.30
C GLU A 361 4.52 29.38 -2.52
N LEU A 362 3.57 29.61 -3.43
CA LEU A 362 3.41 28.87 -4.68
C LEU A 362 3.96 29.65 -5.89
N ALA A 363 4.46 30.87 -5.68
CA ALA A 363 5.12 31.59 -6.77
C ALA A 363 6.37 30.82 -7.19
N PRO A 364 6.62 30.62 -8.50
CA PRO A 364 7.88 30.06 -8.95
C PRO A 364 9.02 30.93 -8.39
N PRO A 365 10.09 30.33 -7.84
CA PRO A 365 11.19 31.09 -7.27
C PRO A 365 11.65 32.13 -8.29
N ASN A 366 11.64 33.40 -7.87
CA ASN A 366 11.83 34.55 -8.74
C ASN A 366 12.97 34.31 -9.73
N ALA A 367 12.65 34.37 -11.03
CA ALA A 367 13.62 34.47 -12.13
C ALA A 367 14.27 35.88 -12.18
N ASN A 368 14.60 36.44 -11.02
CA ASN A 368 15.31 37.70 -10.84
C ASN A 368 16.16 37.62 -9.57
N LYS A 369 17.33 36.99 -9.69
CA LYS A 369 18.63 37.55 -9.31
C LYS A 369 19.75 36.71 -9.89
#